data_AF-H3A928-F1
#
_entry.id   AF-H3A928-F1
#
_cell.length_a   1.000
_cell.length_b   1.000
_cell.length_c   1.000
_cell.angle_alpha   90.00
_cell.angle_beta   90.00
_cell.angle_gamma   90.00
#
_symmetry.space_group_name_H-M   'P 1'
#
loop_
_entity.id
_entity.type
_entity.pdbx_description
1 polymer ?
#
loop_
_entity_poly.entity_id
_entity_poly.type
_entity_poly.pdbx_seq_one_letter_code
_entity_poly.pdbx_strand_id
1 'polypeptide(L)'
;MFGSLKYHHKECPLCLDPLFFVAKRCQKIYKLYISNYCEKSFHTSMFNLSMEDWCDWNQVGRYYSNLTHCIEAIAGFISCYYPDQISEELFIRIHTTFFRNCSLNDNVYSDPPENTLMALVLTPVCIIPLMVALVVWKSKNDEPKS
;
A
#
# COMPACT_ATOMS: atom_id res chain seq x y z
N MET A 1 1.94 33.09 -21.39
CA MET A 1 0.52 33.42 -21.62
C MET A 1 -0.21 32.14 -21.96
N PHE A 2 -1.08 31.67 -21.06
CA PHE A 2 -1.89 30.47 -21.25
C PHE A 2 -2.94 30.72 -22.33
N GLY A 3 -2.83 30.00 -23.45
CA GLY A 3 -3.83 30.03 -24.53
C GLY A 3 -5.00 29.10 -24.20
N SER A 4 -6.19 29.67 -24.04
CA SER A 4 -7.45 28.96 -23.84
C SER A 4 -7.75 28.00 -25.00
N LEU A 5 -7.82 26.70 -24.70
CA LEU A 5 -8.46 25.72 -25.57
C LEU A 5 -9.98 25.77 -25.33
N LYS A 6 -10.69 26.37 -26.28
CA LYS A 6 -12.15 26.32 -26.39
C LYS A 6 -12.57 24.88 -26.70
N TYR A 7 -13.16 24.19 -25.73
CA TYR A 7 -13.81 22.90 -25.95
C TYR A 7 -15.17 23.13 -26.61
N HIS A 8 -15.21 22.91 -27.92
CA HIS A 8 -16.46 22.84 -28.68
C HIS A 8 -17.28 21.63 -28.19
N HIS A 9 -18.52 21.88 -27.77
CA HIS A 9 -19.55 20.86 -27.62
C HIS A 9 -19.72 20.11 -28.95
N LYS A 10 -19.14 18.91 -29.05
CA LYS A 10 -19.57 17.88 -30.01
C LYS A 10 -20.16 16.76 -29.18
N GLU A 11 -21.42 16.44 -29.44
CA GLU A 11 -22.15 15.37 -28.77
C GLU A 11 -21.35 14.07 -28.86
N CYS A 12 -20.97 13.53 -27.69
CA CYS A 12 -20.21 12.30 -27.59
C CYS A 12 -21.19 11.11 -27.69
N PRO A 13 -21.02 10.18 -28.64
CA PRO A 13 -21.90 9.03 -28.82
C PRO A 13 -21.81 7.99 -27.66
N LEU A 14 -20.88 8.18 -26.72
CA LEU A 14 -20.72 7.35 -25.51
C LEU A 14 -21.72 7.67 -24.39
N CYS A 15 -22.54 8.72 -24.52
CA CYS A 15 -23.53 9.08 -23.50
C CYS A 15 -24.75 8.14 -23.43
N LEU A 16 -24.90 7.16 -24.34
CA LEU A 16 -25.99 6.19 -24.34
C LEU A 16 -25.60 4.80 -23.81
N ASP A 17 -24.36 4.61 -23.36
CA ASP A 17 -23.91 3.30 -22.86
C ASP A 17 -24.30 3.11 -21.38
N PRO A 18 -24.99 2.02 -20.99
CA PRO A 18 -25.28 1.70 -19.60
C PRO A 18 -24.05 1.75 -18.68
N LEU A 19 -22.88 1.40 -19.22
CA LEU A 19 -21.60 1.43 -18.50
C LEU A 19 -21.20 2.86 -18.06
N PHE A 20 -21.50 3.87 -18.87
CA PHE A 20 -21.19 5.28 -18.55
C PHE A 20 -22.09 5.83 -17.44
N PHE A 21 -23.38 5.47 -17.44
CA PHE A 21 -24.30 5.84 -16.37
C PHE A 21 -23.93 5.17 -15.03
N VAL A 22 -23.49 3.90 -15.06
CA VAL A 22 -22.96 3.20 -13.89
C VAL A 22 -21.69 3.90 -13.38
N ALA A 23 -20.76 4.27 -14.26
CA ALA A 23 -19.54 4.99 -13.89
C ALA A 23 -19.82 6.38 -13.26
N LYS A 24 -20.73 7.18 -13.84
CA LYS A 24 -21.12 8.49 -13.28
C LYS A 24 -21.90 8.37 -11.96
N ARG A 25 -22.76 7.36 -11.82
CA ARG A 25 -23.48 7.08 -10.57
C ARG A 25 -22.51 6.73 -9.45
N CYS A 26 -21.53 5.89 -9.76
CA CYS A 26 -20.43 5.61 -8.85
C CYS A 26 -19.69 6.88 -8.48
N GLN A 27 -19.39 7.78 -9.42
CA GLN A 27 -18.59 8.95 -9.07
C GLN A 27 -19.22 9.86 -8.00
N LYS A 28 -20.50 10.24 -8.15
CA LYS A 28 -21.13 11.26 -7.28
C LYS A 28 -21.62 10.68 -5.95
N ILE A 29 -22.34 9.56 -6.00
CA ILE A 29 -22.96 8.97 -4.80
C ILE A 29 -21.87 8.40 -3.89
N TYR A 30 -20.93 7.65 -4.45
CA TYR A 30 -19.83 7.08 -3.68
C TYR A 30 -19.04 8.14 -2.93
N LYS A 31 -18.62 9.23 -3.61
CA LYS A 31 -17.88 10.34 -3.01
C LYS A 31 -18.65 10.98 -1.84
N LEU A 32 -19.96 11.17 -1.97
CA LEU A 32 -20.80 11.71 -0.90
C LEU A 32 -20.85 10.77 0.31
N TYR A 33 -21.00 9.47 0.08
CA TYR A 33 -21.11 8.48 1.15
C TYR A 33 -19.77 8.31 1.88
N ILE A 34 -18.66 8.10 1.17
CA ILE A 34 -17.35 7.94 1.81
C ILE A 34 -16.97 9.18 2.61
N SER A 35 -17.28 10.39 2.12
CA SER A 35 -16.92 11.63 2.82
C SER A 35 -17.74 11.84 4.11
N ASN A 36 -19.05 11.60 4.04
CA ASN A 36 -19.93 11.82 5.20
C ASN A 36 -19.83 10.75 6.29
N TYR A 37 -19.50 9.51 5.91
CA TYR A 37 -19.44 8.39 6.86
C TYR A 37 -18.00 8.00 7.20
N CYS A 38 -17.21 7.62 6.20
CA CYS A 38 -15.89 7.04 6.43
C CYS A 38 -14.84 8.10 6.78
N GLU A 39 -14.67 9.11 5.93
CA GLU A 39 -13.72 10.20 6.12
C GLU A 39 -14.03 10.97 7.41
N LYS A 40 -15.29 11.35 7.62
CA LYS A 40 -15.71 12.04 8.85
C LYS A 40 -15.39 11.25 10.12
N SER A 41 -15.70 9.94 10.14
CA SER A 41 -15.41 9.07 11.30
C SER A 41 -13.90 8.93 11.53
N PHE A 42 -13.12 8.83 10.45
CA PHE A 42 -11.66 8.79 10.53
C PHE A 42 -11.10 10.10 11.08
N HIS A 43 -11.54 11.25 10.57
CA HIS A 43 -11.15 12.57 11.09
C HIS A 43 -11.45 12.72 12.57
N THR A 44 -12.64 12.33 13.03
CA THR A 44 -12.99 12.36 14.46
C THR A 44 -12.04 11.48 15.28
N SER A 45 -11.69 10.29 14.78
CA SER A 45 -10.77 9.39 15.49
C SER A 45 -9.35 9.98 15.56
N MET A 46 -8.86 10.54 14.45
CA MET A 46 -7.53 11.15 14.38
C MET A 46 -7.41 12.43 15.20
N PHE A 47 -8.46 13.25 15.31
CA PHE A 47 -8.47 14.45 16.15
C PHE A 47 -8.53 14.16 17.65
N ASN A 48 -8.92 12.94 18.04
CA ASN A 48 -8.83 12.50 19.43
C ASN A 48 -7.43 12.02 19.81
N LEU A 49 -6.53 11.83 18.84
CA LEU A 49 -5.12 11.51 19.07
C LEU A 49 -4.28 12.78 19.13
N SER A 50 -3.16 12.73 19.84
CA SER A 50 -2.14 13.78 19.79
C SER A 50 -1.45 13.76 18.42
N MET A 51 -0.98 14.92 17.94
CA MET A 51 -0.27 14.98 16.65
C MET A 51 1.01 14.12 16.62
N GLU A 52 1.64 13.93 17.78
CA GLU A 52 2.81 13.07 17.97
C GLU A 52 2.50 11.59 17.68
N ASP A 53 1.27 11.15 17.96
CA ASP A 53 0.82 9.77 17.74
C ASP A 53 0.48 9.50 16.26
N TRP A 54 0.32 10.52 15.43
CA TRP A 54 -0.06 10.34 14.02
C TRP A 54 0.96 9.53 13.23
N CYS A 55 2.23 9.54 13.63
CA CYS A 55 3.28 8.79 12.91
C CYS A 55 3.52 7.39 13.47
N ASP A 56 2.80 6.96 14.52
CA ASP A 56 2.89 5.60 15.05
C ASP A 56 1.79 4.71 14.48
N TRP A 57 2.18 3.73 13.66
CA TRP A 57 1.24 2.78 13.06
C TRP A 57 0.46 1.96 14.10
N ASN A 58 1.02 1.73 15.30
CA ASN A 58 0.29 1.04 16.37
C ASN A 58 -0.89 1.87 16.89
N GLN A 59 -0.79 3.20 16.82
CA GLN A 59 -1.83 4.12 17.24
C GLN A 59 -2.88 4.32 16.15
N VAL A 60 -2.45 4.48 14.89
CA VAL A 60 -3.36 4.85 13.79
C VAL A 60 -3.88 3.67 12.97
N GLY A 61 -3.20 2.52 13.00
CA GLY A 61 -3.46 1.39 12.11
C GLY A 61 -4.89 0.88 12.17
N ARG A 62 -5.48 0.81 13.37
CA ARG A 62 -6.88 0.41 13.55
C ARG A 62 -7.86 1.38 12.88
N TYR A 63 -7.62 2.69 12.99
CA TYR A 63 -8.49 3.70 12.37
C TYR A 63 -8.35 3.69 10.85
N TYR A 64 -7.14 3.48 10.34
CA TYR A 64 -6.87 3.33 8.92
C TYR A 64 -7.56 2.09 8.34
N SER A 65 -7.45 0.93 9.01
CA SER A 65 -8.17 -0.29 8.61
C SER A 65 -9.69 -0.08 8.61
N ASN A 66 -10.24 0.58 9.63
CA ASN A 66 -11.67 0.90 9.70
C ASN A 66 -12.11 1.81 8.54
N LEU A 67 -11.31 2.82 8.20
CA LEU A 67 -11.56 3.69 7.05
C LEU A 67 -11.60 2.87 5.75
N THR A 68 -10.58 2.03 5.51
CA THR A 68 -10.50 1.16 4.33
C THR A 68 -11.71 0.24 4.22
N HIS A 69 -12.06 -0.46 5.30
CA HIS A 69 -13.24 -1.33 5.32
C HIS A 69 -14.55 -0.58 5.11
N CYS A 70 -14.68 0.64 5.66
CA CYS A 70 -15.86 1.47 5.42
C CYS A 70 -16.00 1.85 3.94
N ILE A 71 -14.90 2.25 3.29
CA ILE A 71 -14.90 2.59 1.87
C ILE A 71 -15.27 1.37 1.01
N GLU A 72 -14.63 0.23 1.27
CA GLU A 72 -14.90 -1.04 0.59
C GLU A 72 -16.36 -1.48 0.76
N ALA A 73 -16.91 -1.40 1.98
CA ALA A 73 -18.30 -1.75 2.25
C ALA A 73 -19.28 -0.83 1.51
N ILE A 74 -19.02 0.48 1.47
CA ILE A 74 -19.84 1.42 0.70
C ILE A 74 -19.75 1.08 -0.79
N ALA A 75 -18.56 0.84 -1.32
CA ALA A 75 -18.37 0.46 -2.73
C ALA A 75 -19.21 -0.78 -3.08
N GLY A 76 -19.12 -1.84 -2.26
CA GLY A 76 -19.94 -3.04 -2.41
C GLY A 76 -21.45 -2.75 -2.34
N PHE A 77 -21.89 -1.94 -1.37
CA PHE A 77 -23.31 -1.61 -1.17
C PHE A 77 -23.95 -0.88 -2.37
N ILE A 78 -23.22 0.03 -3.00
CA ILE A 78 -23.73 0.79 -4.16
C ILE A 78 -23.29 0.18 -5.51
N SER A 79 -22.66 -1.00 -5.48
CA SER A 79 -22.17 -1.73 -6.65
C SER A 79 -21.12 -0.97 -7.48
N CYS A 80 -20.19 -0.31 -6.78
CA CYS A 80 -19.00 0.31 -7.37
C CYS A 80 -17.76 -0.55 -7.11
N TYR A 81 -16.75 -0.40 -7.97
CA TYR A 81 -15.48 -1.08 -7.80
C TYR A 81 -14.59 -0.37 -6.78
N TYR A 82 -13.79 -1.15 -6.05
CA TYR A 82 -12.73 -0.69 -5.17
C TYR A 82 -11.49 -1.56 -5.43
N PRO A 83 -10.28 -1.00 -5.53
CA PRO A 83 -9.94 0.43 -5.42
C PRO A 83 -10.28 1.23 -6.68
N ASP A 84 -10.50 2.53 -6.52
CA ASP A 84 -10.86 3.47 -7.60
C ASP A 84 -10.26 4.87 -7.39
N GLN A 85 -10.33 5.74 -8.40
CA GLN A 85 -9.74 7.09 -8.36
C GLN A 85 -10.26 7.95 -7.19
N ILE A 86 -11.53 7.82 -6.79
CA ILE A 86 -12.08 8.61 -5.67
C ILE A 86 -11.46 8.15 -4.36
N SER A 87 -11.33 6.83 -4.16
CA SER A 87 -10.66 6.29 -2.98
C SER A 87 -9.19 6.72 -2.92
N GLU A 88 -8.47 6.71 -4.04
CA GLU A 88 -7.09 7.16 -4.14
C GLU A 88 -6.95 8.64 -3.78
N GLU A 89 -7.77 9.52 -4.36
CA GLU A 89 -7.79 10.95 -4.03
C GLU A 89 -8.08 11.22 -2.55
N LEU A 90 -8.95 10.41 -1.93
CA LEU A 90 -9.25 10.48 -0.50
C LEU A 90 -8.03 10.08 0.35
N PHE A 91 -7.40 8.95 0.06
CA PHE A 91 -6.22 8.49 0.79
C PHE A 91 -5.06 9.49 0.67
N ILE A 92 -4.81 10.03 -0.53
CA ILE A 92 -3.83 11.11 -0.72
C ILE A 92 -4.15 12.31 0.18
N ARG A 93 -5.42 12.75 0.23
CA ARG A 93 -5.83 13.88 1.08
C ARG A 93 -5.57 13.61 2.55
N ILE A 94 -5.88 12.41 3.01
CA ILE A 94 -5.62 11.94 4.38
C ILE A 94 -4.12 11.93 4.68
N HIS A 95 -3.30 11.40 3.78
CA HIS A 95 -1.83 11.44 3.89
C HIS A 95 -1.29 12.86 3.98
N THR A 96 -1.79 13.77 3.14
CA THR A 96 -1.35 15.17 3.18
C THR A 96 -1.84 15.95 4.42
N THR A 97 -2.90 15.48 5.09
CA THR A 97 -3.50 16.16 6.24
C THR A 97 -2.90 15.67 7.57
N PHE A 98 -2.83 14.36 7.77
CA PHE A 98 -2.40 13.78 9.05
C PHE A 98 -0.96 13.26 9.04
N PHE A 99 -0.45 12.83 7.88
CA PHE A 99 0.82 12.10 7.80
C PHE A 99 1.93 12.88 7.09
N ARG A 100 1.71 14.16 6.76
CA ARG A 100 2.63 15.00 5.95
C ARG A 100 4.03 15.16 6.56
N ASN A 101 4.11 15.18 7.90
CA ASN A 101 5.36 15.38 8.63
C ASN A 101 5.95 14.07 9.17
N CYS A 102 5.36 12.92 8.85
CA CYS A 102 5.90 11.65 9.26
C CYS A 102 7.11 11.30 8.40
N SER A 103 8.26 11.08 9.05
CA SER A 103 9.38 10.45 8.38
C SER A 103 9.02 9.00 8.07
N LEU A 104 9.26 8.56 6.84
CA LEU A 104 9.40 7.15 6.58
C LEU A 104 10.63 6.72 7.37
N ASN A 105 10.43 6.13 8.55
CA ASN A 105 11.51 5.39 9.18
C ASN A 105 11.74 4.17 8.28
N ASP A 106 12.62 4.34 7.30
CA ASP A 106 13.12 3.28 6.39
C ASP A 106 13.78 2.11 7.13
N ASN A 107 13.81 2.17 8.46
CA ASN A 107 14.52 1.26 9.35
C ASN A 107 13.81 -0.10 9.57
N VAL A 108 12.62 -0.34 8.99
CA VAL A 108 11.86 -1.58 9.23
C VAL A 108 11.82 -2.50 8.00
N TYR A 109 12.07 -1.98 6.79
CA TYR A 109 12.01 -2.78 5.55
C TYR A 109 13.05 -2.32 4.51
N SER A 110 14.22 -1.88 4.96
CA SER A 110 15.35 -1.71 4.06
C SER A 110 16.12 -3.00 3.96
N ASP A 111 16.56 -3.35 2.74
CA ASP A 111 17.54 -4.40 2.54
C ASP A 111 18.76 -4.11 3.45
N PRO A 112 19.38 -5.15 4.03
CA PRO A 112 20.61 -4.97 4.77
C PRO A 112 21.66 -4.30 3.86
N PRO A 113 22.58 -3.49 4.42
CA PRO A 113 23.60 -2.83 3.62
C PRO A 113 24.37 -3.84 2.77
N GLU A 114 24.78 -3.43 1.56
CA GLU A 114 25.31 -4.30 0.49
C GLU A 114 26.40 -5.27 0.98
N ASN A 115 27.29 -4.79 1.86
CA ASN A 115 28.35 -5.59 2.47
C ASN A 115 27.83 -6.78 3.30
N THR A 116 26.71 -6.60 4.00
CA THR A 116 26.07 -7.60 4.87
C THR A 116 25.36 -8.64 4.02
N LEU A 117 24.67 -8.19 2.97
CA LEU A 117 24.06 -9.08 1.99
C LEU A 117 25.13 -9.96 1.30
N MET A 118 26.24 -9.36 0.86
CA MET A 118 27.35 -10.10 0.27
C MET A 118 27.95 -11.12 1.24
N ALA A 119 28.17 -10.76 2.49
CA ALA A 119 28.68 -11.68 3.51
C ALA A 119 27.72 -12.87 3.71
N LEU A 120 26.41 -12.61 3.75
CA LEU A 120 25.39 -13.63 3.92
C LEU A 120 25.31 -14.59 2.71
N VAL A 121 25.59 -14.11 1.50
CA VAL A 121 25.61 -14.95 0.28
C VAL A 121 26.91 -15.74 0.16
N LEU A 122 28.07 -15.12 0.46
CA LEU A 122 29.37 -15.79 0.38
C LEU A 122 29.55 -16.87 1.46
N THR A 123 28.95 -16.67 2.63
CA THR A 123 29.02 -17.61 3.75
C THR A 123 28.58 -19.04 3.38
N PRO A 124 27.34 -19.29 2.89
CA PRO A 124 26.91 -20.63 2.48
C PRO A 124 27.67 -21.13 1.25
N VAL A 125 28.04 -20.26 0.31
CA VAL A 125 28.83 -20.64 -0.88
C VAL A 125 30.20 -21.20 -0.50
N CYS A 126 30.81 -20.71 0.59
CA CYS A 126 32.08 -21.23 1.10
C CYS A 126 31.89 -22.40 2.07
N ILE A 127 30.92 -22.31 2.99
CA ILE A 127 30.74 -23.32 4.05
C ILE A 127 30.27 -24.66 3.47
N ILE A 128 29.32 -24.66 2.53
CA ILE A 128 28.79 -25.92 1.96
C ILE A 128 29.88 -26.78 1.32
N PRO A 129 30.73 -26.30 0.38
CA PRO A 129 31.77 -27.12 -0.22
C PRO A 129 32.85 -27.53 0.78
N LEU A 130 33.17 -26.68 1.77
CA LEU A 130 34.10 -27.06 2.85
C LEU A 130 33.54 -28.22 3.66
N MET A 131 32.28 -28.15 4.07
CA MET A 131 31.62 -29.22 4.82
C MET A 131 31.55 -30.52 4.01
N VAL A 132 31.19 -30.45 2.72
CA VAL A 132 31.17 -31.61 1.82
C VAL A 132 32.57 -32.22 1.68
N ALA A 133 33.59 -31.40 1.45
CA ALA A 133 34.97 -31.88 1.32
C ALA A 133 35.47 -32.55 2.61
N LEU A 134 35.14 -31.98 3.78
CA LEU A 134 35.47 -32.56 5.08
C LEU A 134 34.79 -33.91 5.30
N VAL A 135 33.51 -34.04 4.95
CA VAL A 135 32.76 -35.31 5.06
C VAL A 135 33.37 -36.38 4.15
N VAL A 136 33.68 -36.05 2.90
CA VAL A 136 34.29 -36.99 1.94
C VAL A 136 35.68 -37.41 2.38
N TRP A 137 36.47 -36.47 2.91
CA TRP A 137 37.81 -36.80 3.41
C TRP A 137 37.75 -37.70 4.64
N LYS A 138 36.80 -37.45 5.54
CA LYS A 138 36.55 -38.31 6.70
C LYS A 138 36.07 -39.70 6.30
N SER A 139 35.09 -39.82 5.42
CA SER A 139 34.59 -41.12 4.97
C SER A 139 35.69 -41.96 4.34
N LYS A 140 36.60 -41.35 3.57
CA LYS A 140 37.75 -42.04 2.96
C LYS A 140 38.80 -42.52 3.98
N ASN A 141 38.97 -41.78 5.09
CA ASN A 141 39.92 -42.14 6.14
C ASN A 141 39.35 -43.12 7.17
N ASP A 142 38.02 -43.19 7.27
CA ASP A 142 37.30 -44.13 8.14
C ASP A 142 36.93 -45.44 7.42
N GLU A 143 37.26 -45.61 6.13
CA GLU A 143 37.15 -46.91 5.45
C GLU A 143 38.16 -47.91 6.05
N PRO A 144 37.71 -49.00 6.70
CA PRO A 144 38.61 -50.02 7.20
C PRO A 144 39.31 -50.66 6.01
N LYS A 145 40.64 -50.52 5.95
CA LYS A 145 41.49 -51.23 4.98
C LYS A 145 41.34 -52.73 5.22
N SER A 146 40.45 -53.37 4.46
CA SER A 146 40.34 -54.83 4.33
C SER A 146 41.43 -55.38 3.44
#